data_AF-A0A1P8NJ27-F1
#
_entry.id   AF-A0A1P8NJ27-F1
#
_cell.length_a   1.000
_cell.length_b   1.000
_cell.length_c   1.000
_cell.angle_alpha   90.00
_cell.angle_beta   90.00
_cell.angle_gamma   90.00
#
_symmetry.space_group_name_H-M   'P 1'
#
loop_
_entity.id
_entity.type
_entity.pdbx_description
1 polymer ?
#
loop_
_entity_poly.entity_id
_entity_poly.type
_entity_poly.pdbx_seq_one_letter_code
_entity_poly.pdbx_strand_id
1 'polypeptide(L)'
;MSHTQDGSELLTGSGAGGLLRSAVGNSGGVLHSWQLDHVDHRPGRSTKALYRTMVSWPELDGPQAPAREELFGASAHIGEREKNLYVAEQTLVMTDGDINVRVWRYPHDPWLPMLPLVCYPDVVGRTLADLGVPLGQDPSASIAIDVVSYRPGRRAVLRASQGDRAVYLKVMQPHRSGEIVDRHERLLAAGVPVPAVIAHHNGLVVLEELPGRPLARAVIDEGVEACSAGDLVALLDRLPASLYTLSVRPPWTDSVEFYAGIVSSSVPSLAPRLDALVRTIRDGLAALEQRMDMRPHDVVHGDFYEAQVFVQNGRVVGLLDIDTVGPGRRADDLACLLAHLSVLADYGNAGRIDRAMQERVEEAIRTWQRTFADRVDPTELALRSAGVVLSLATGPHRQQEAAWEAATEAIVRVAEQWVSRARAAESHRLAAQDPTPSSPPPSHTPSSSVPSGSAPRGPTGMRPDPQGPTGLRPAPQGSAEVPAGAPGASGRPPARPRSVAPSRATPGPEQQPVAPTRPAPPPEQRTSPEARSTPPPQSSGSTQPLPVAEQPDRRDSGDDSPTQERRIDSILPQ
;
A
#
# COMPACT_ATOMS: atom_id res chain seq x y z
N MET A 1 -23.22 29.45 -2.51
CA MET A 1 -22.45 28.20 -2.66
C MET A 1 -21.01 28.58 -2.34
N SER A 2 -20.45 28.05 -1.25
CA SER A 2 -19.08 28.34 -0.86
C SER A 2 -18.17 27.63 -1.86
N HIS A 3 -17.51 28.37 -2.75
CA HIS A 3 -16.46 27.80 -3.59
C HIS A 3 -15.42 27.14 -2.68
N THR A 4 -15.22 25.84 -2.85
CA THR A 4 -14.16 25.13 -2.14
C THR A 4 -12.81 25.70 -2.59
N GLN A 5 -12.12 26.39 -1.67
CA GLN A 5 -10.85 27.05 -1.96
C GLN A 5 -9.74 26.06 -2.34
N ASP A 6 -9.91 24.75 -2.07
CA ASP A 6 -8.89 23.71 -2.25
C ASP A 6 -8.68 23.26 -3.71
N GLY A 7 -9.35 23.93 -4.64
CA GLY A 7 -9.27 23.65 -6.07
C GLY A 7 -10.00 22.39 -6.53
N SER A 8 -10.74 21.71 -5.65
CA SER A 8 -11.48 20.50 -6.03
C SER A 8 -12.53 20.75 -7.10
N GLU A 9 -13.37 21.78 -6.94
CA GLU A 9 -14.33 22.22 -7.97
C GLU A 9 -13.66 22.52 -9.32
N LEU A 10 -12.48 23.14 -9.31
CA LEU A 10 -11.75 23.50 -10.51
C LEU A 10 -11.18 22.26 -11.22
N LEU A 11 -10.57 21.34 -10.47
CA LEU A 11 -9.87 20.18 -11.02
C LEU A 11 -10.80 19.01 -11.35
N THR A 12 -11.96 18.89 -10.69
CA THR A 12 -12.91 17.80 -10.99
C THR A 12 -14.09 18.25 -11.85
N GLY A 13 -14.38 19.55 -11.89
CA GLY A 13 -15.49 20.14 -12.64
C GLY A 13 -15.16 20.52 -14.08
N SER A 14 -16.11 21.23 -14.71
CA SER A 14 -16.00 21.70 -16.11
C SER A 14 -14.84 22.67 -16.35
N GLY A 15 -14.33 23.32 -15.29
CA GLY A 15 -13.18 24.21 -15.34
C GLY A 15 -11.87 23.53 -15.76
N ALA A 16 -11.70 22.24 -15.46
CA ALA A 16 -10.50 21.46 -15.79
C ALA A 16 -10.20 21.45 -17.30
N GLY A 17 -11.23 21.44 -18.15
CA GLY A 17 -11.04 21.46 -19.59
C GLY A 17 -10.40 22.76 -20.11
N GLY A 18 -10.70 23.90 -19.49
CA GLY A 18 -10.06 25.18 -19.81
C GLY A 18 -8.59 25.18 -19.41
N LEU A 19 -8.30 24.70 -18.20
CA LEU A 19 -6.95 24.53 -17.68
C LEU A 19 -6.09 23.64 -18.58
N LEU A 20 -6.60 22.46 -18.96
CA LEU A 20 -5.90 21.53 -19.84
C LEU A 20 -5.67 22.09 -21.24
N ARG A 21 -6.66 22.80 -21.82
CA ARG A 21 -6.48 23.47 -23.13
C ARG A 21 -5.37 24.50 -23.09
N SER A 22 -5.28 25.29 -22.01
CA SER A 22 -4.19 26.26 -21.84
C SER A 22 -2.83 25.58 -21.69
N ALA A 23 -2.73 24.51 -20.90
CA ALA A 23 -1.47 23.76 -20.71
C ALA A 23 -0.97 23.12 -22.02
N VAL A 24 -1.88 22.47 -22.76
CA VAL A 24 -1.59 21.85 -24.05
C VAL A 24 -1.25 22.89 -25.10
N GLY A 25 -2.04 23.96 -25.20
CA GLY A 25 -1.82 25.04 -26.18
C GLY A 25 -0.50 25.78 -25.97
N ASN A 26 -0.12 26.07 -24.73
CA ASN A 26 1.17 26.69 -24.41
C ASN A 26 2.38 25.83 -24.79
N SER A 27 2.16 24.52 -24.97
CA SER A 27 3.19 23.56 -25.38
C SER A 27 3.11 23.23 -26.88
N GLY A 28 2.33 23.98 -27.68
CA GLY A 28 2.20 23.78 -29.12
C GLY A 28 1.26 22.64 -29.55
N GLY A 29 0.44 22.14 -28.62
CA GLY A 29 -0.51 21.05 -28.85
C GLY A 29 -1.95 21.50 -29.03
N VAL A 30 -2.81 20.58 -29.45
CA VAL A 30 -4.27 20.76 -29.52
C VAL A 30 -4.95 19.65 -28.74
N LEU A 31 -5.71 20.03 -27.71
CA LEU A 31 -6.52 19.11 -26.90
C LEU A 31 -7.84 18.79 -27.61
N HIS A 32 -8.08 17.51 -27.88
CA HIS A 32 -9.32 17.01 -28.50
C HIS A 32 -10.35 16.58 -27.47
N SER A 33 -9.92 15.80 -26.47
CA SER A 33 -10.78 15.32 -25.39
C SER A 33 -9.98 15.07 -24.13
N TRP A 34 -10.66 15.00 -22.99
CA TRP A 34 -10.06 14.67 -21.70
C TRP A 34 -11.07 13.94 -20.82
N GLN A 35 -10.53 13.14 -19.90
CA GLN A 35 -11.27 12.46 -18.85
C GLN A 35 -10.47 12.54 -17.56
N LEU A 36 -11.15 12.82 -16.44
CA LEU A 36 -10.56 12.69 -15.11
C LEU A 36 -10.30 11.21 -14.83
N ASP A 37 -9.04 10.86 -14.62
CA ASP A 37 -8.59 9.47 -14.39
C ASP A 37 -8.43 9.17 -12.90
N HIS A 38 -7.89 10.11 -12.14
CA HIS A 38 -7.68 9.97 -10.70
C HIS A 38 -7.80 11.32 -10.00
N VAL A 39 -8.33 11.32 -8.76
CA VAL A 39 -8.34 12.50 -7.89
C VAL A 39 -7.93 12.16 -6.48
N ASP A 40 -7.04 12.98 -5.93
CA ASP A 40 -6.68 13.01 -4.51
C ASP A 40 -7.11 14.35 -3.93
N HIS A 41 -8.17 14.33 -3.13
CA HIS A 41 -8.80 15.51 -2.56
C HIS A 41 -8.56 15.56 -1.06
N ARG A 42 -7.96 16.65 -0.61
CA ARG A 42 -7.79 16.99 0.81
C ARG A 42 -8.61 18.24 1.11
N PRO A 43 -9.83 18.08 1.66
CA PRO A 43 -10.75 19.18 1.92
C PRO A 43 -10.08 20.34 2.65
N GLY A 44 -10.16 21.54 2.06
CA GLY A 44 -9.61 22.78 2.61
C GLY A 44 -8.09 22.91 2.56
N ARG A 45 -7.36 22.03 1.85
CA ARG A 45 -5.90 22.10 1.75
C ARG A 45 -5.38 22.02 0.32
N SER A 46 -5.69 20.95 -0.41
CA SER A 46 -5.13 20.71 -1.74
C SER A 46 -5.95 19.70 -2.53
N THR A 47 -5.90 19.81 -3.85
CA THR A 47 -6.42 18.78 -4.76
C THR A 47 -5.37 18.44 -5.80
N LYS A 48 -5.18 17.14 -6.05
CA LYS A 48 -4.40 16.64 -7.18
C LYS A 48 -5.29 15.83 -8.11
N ALA A 49 -5.08 15.99 -9.40
CA ALA A 49 -5.83 15.27 -10.41
C ALA A 49 -4.89 14.72 -11.47
N LEU A 50 -5.22 13.55 -12.00
CA LEU A 50 -4.62 12.99 -13.20
C LEU A 50 -5.69 12.92 -14.29
N TYR A 51 -5.34 13.33 -15.49
CA TYR A 51 -6.23 13.32 -16.64
C TYR A 51 -5.65 12.46 -17.74
N ARG A 52 -6.52 11.68 -18.38
CA ARG A 52 -6.27 11.05 -19.67
C ARG A 52 -6.78 11.95 -20.76
N THR A 53 -5.93 12.30 -21.72
CA THR A 53 -6.26 13.27 -22.76
C THR A 53 -5.93 12.74 -24.14
N MET A 54 -6.66 13.19 -25.15
CA MET A 54 -6.30 12.99 -26.56
C MET A 54 -5.74 14.30 -27.10
N VAL A 55 -4.47 14.30 -27.48
CA VAL A 55 -3.72 15.49 -27.91
C VAL A 55 -3.02 15.22 -29.23
N SER A 56 -3.13 16.16 -30.17
CA SER A 56 -2.23 16.22 -31.33
C SER A 56 -1.17 17.29 -31.08
N TRP A 57 0.05 17.09 -31.59
CA TRP A 57 1.18 18.02 -31.42
C TRP A 57 1.64 18.64 -32.75
N PRO A 58 0.92 19.60 -33.34
CA PRO A 58 1.29 20.21 -34.62
C PRO A 58 2.69 20.81 -34.68
N GLU A 59 3.15 21.43 -33.60
CA GLU A 59 4.47 22.07 -33.54
C GLU A 59 5.62 21.08 -33.36
N LEU A 60 5.35 19.88 -32.84
CA LEU A 60 6.35 18.83 -32.60
C LEU A 60 6.37 17.79 -33.73
N ASP A 61 5.18 17.29 -34.08
CA ASP A 61 4.98 16.12 -34.96
C ASP A 61 4.44 16.53 -36.35
N GLY A 62 4.12 17.82 -36.54
CA GLY A 62 3.66 18.41 -37.80
C GLY A 62 2.13 18.61 -37.88
N PRO A 63 1.63 19.45 -38.81
CA PRO A 63 0.23 19.92 -38.82
C PRO A 63 -0.85 18.84 -38.93
N GLN A 64 -0.50 17.65 -39.43
CA GLN A 64 -1.41 16.52 -39.63
C GLN A 64 -1.18 15.37 -38.63
N ALA A 65 -0.39 15.62 -37.58
CA ALA A 65 -0.14 14.61 -36.56
C ALA A 65 -1.47 14.11 -35.94
N PRO A 66 -1.71 12.79 -35.89
CA PRO A 66 -2.90 12.26 -35.26
C PRO A 66 -2.90 12.58 -33.76
N ALA A 67 -4.10 12.66 -33.18
CA ALA A 67 -4.21 12.73 -31.73
C ALA A 67 -3.74 11.41 -31.11
N ARG A 68 -2.93 11.49 -30.05
CA ARG A 68 -2.51 10.35 -29.23
C ARG A 68 -2.93 10.56 -27.78
N GLU A 69 -2.97 9.46 -27.04
CA GLU A 69 -3.26 9.51 -25.61
C GLU A 69 -2.05 10.10 -24.86
N GLU A 70 -2.31 11.06 -23.98
CA GLU A 70 -1.32 11.68 -23.09
C GLU A 70 -1.89 11.75 -21.66
N LEU A 71 -1.01 11.74 -20.66
CA LEU A 71 -1.40 11.98 -19.26
C LEU A 71 -0.96 13.35 -18.81
N PHE A 72 -1.86 14.05 -18.13
CA PHE A 72 -1.57 15.32 -17.50
C PHE A 72 -1.87 15.25 -16.01
N GLY A 73 -0.88 15.60 -15.19
CA GLY A 73 -1.07 15.83 -13.77
C GLY A 73 -1.42 17.29 -13.52
N ALA A 74 -2.29 17.54 -12.56
CA ALA A 74 -2.54 18.87 -12.02
C ALA A 74 -2.53 18.86 -10.50
N SER A 75 -2.08 19.96 -9.90
CA SER A 75 -2.09 20.17 -8.46
C SER A 75 -2.56 21.59 -8.14
N ALA A 76 -3.57 21.69 -7.29
CA ALA A 76 -4.08 22.94 -6.74
C ALA A 76 -3.77 23.02 -5.23
N HIS A 77 -3.25 24.16 -4.79
CA HIS A 77 -2.93 24.43 -3.38
C HIS A 77 -3.46 25.80 -2.94
N ILE A 78 -3.91 25.90 -1.69
CA ILE A 78 -4.26 27.16 -1.02
C ILE A 78 -3.09 27.60 -0.15
N GLY A 79 -2.57 28.82 -0.35
CA GLY A 79 -1.69 29.52 0.59
C GLY A 79 -0.32 28.89 0.89
N GLU A 80 -0.11 27.61 0.60
CA GLU A 80 1.17 26.90 0.71
C GLU A 80 2.00 27.17 -0.56
N ARG A 81 3.24 27.65 -0.37
CA ARG A 81 4.23 27.65 -1.45
C ARG A 81 4.65 26.21 -1.72
N GLU A 82 4.60 25.81 -2.99
CA GLU A 82 5.16 24.53 -3.43
C GLU A 82 6.64 24.46 -3.06
N LYS A 83 7.05 23.35 -2.43
CA LYS A 83 8.42 23.08 -2.01
C LYS A 83 9.01 21.95 -2.86
N ASN A 84 10.35 21.90 -2.92
CA ASN A 84 11.11 20.82 -3.55
C ASN A 84 10.74 20.59 -5.03
N LEU A 85 10.51 21.67 -5.78
CA LEU A 85 10.37 21.61 -7.23
C LEU A 85 11.76 21.45 -7.86
N TYR A 86 11.95 20.40 -8.65
CA TYR A 86 13.23 20.11 -9.31
C TYR A 86 13.23 20.50 -10.79
N VAL A 87 12.06 20.50 -11.44
CA VAL A 87 11.94 20.79 -12.88
C VAL A 87 10.77 21.74 -13.15
N ALA A 88 10.81 22.94 -12.55
CA ALA A 88 9.70 23.90 -12.61
C ALA A 88 9.40 24.45 -14.02
N GLU A 89 10.41 24.50 -14.89
CA GLU A 89 10.33 25.09 -16.24
C GLU A 89 9.43 24.32 -17.21
N GLN A 90 9.14 23.04 -16.94
CA GLN A 90 8.36 22.15 -17.82
C GLN A 90 6.87 22.08 -17.44
N THR A 91 6.38 23.06 -16.69
CA THR A 91 5.02 23.03 -16.12
C THR A 91 4.32 24.36 -16.31
N LEU A 92 3.00 24.32 -16.54
CA LEU A 92 2.18 25.53 -16.55
C LEU A 92 1.77 25.87 -15.12
N VAL A 93 1.94 27.14 -14.73
CA VAL A 93 1.40 27.69 -13.48
C VAL A 93 0.31 28.68 -13.81
N MET A 94 -0.87 28.48 -13.26
CA MET A 94 -1.97 29.43 -13.27
C MET A 94 -2.28 29.84 -11.83
N THR A 95 -2.42 31.14 -11.59
CA THR A 95 -2.76 31.67 -10.27
C THR A 95 -3.97 32.58 -10.39
N ASP A 96 -4.90 32.46 -9.44
CA ASP A 96 -6.02 33.39 -9.26
C ASP A 96 -5.85 34.21 -7.96
N GLY A 97 -4.60 34.44 -7.55
CA GLY A 97 -4.24 35.13 -6.30
C GLY A 97 -4.29 34.22 -5.06
N ASP A 98 -5.40 33.51 -4.85
CA ASP A 98 -5.61 32.65 -3.67
C ASP A 98 -5.29 31.16 -3.91
N ILE A 99 -5.34 30.72 -5.17
CA ILE A 99 -5.10 29.33 -5.58
C ILE A 99 -3.97 29.29 -6.61
N ASN A 100 -2.97 28.44 -6.38
CA ASN A 100 -1.94 28.13 -7.35
C ASN A 100 -2.21 26.74 -7.96
N VAL A 101 -2.37 26.69 -9.27
CA VAL A 101 -2.58 25.47 -10.03
C VAL A 101 -1.38 25.20 -10.92
N ARG A 102 -0.73 24.07 -10.72
CA ARG A 102 0.35 23.58 -11.58
C ARG A 102 -0.14 22.43 -12.43
N VAL A 103 0.20 22.44 -13.72
CA VAL A 103 -0.12 21.38 -14.68
C VAL A 103 1.16 20.92 -15.37
N TRP A 104 1.32 19.61 -15.51
CA TRP A 104 2.47 19.00 -16.17
C TRP A 104 2.05 17.81 -17.03
N ARG A 105 2.85 17.51 -18.05
CA ARG A 105 2.69 16.33 -18.89
C ARG A 105 3.52 15.18 -18.31
N TYR A 106 2.94 14.00 -18.14
CA TYR A 106 3.71 12.79 -17.81
C TYR A 106 4.71 12.47 -18.95
N PRO A 107 5.94 12.00 -18.66
CA PRO A 107 6.54 11.72 -17.36
C PRO A 107 7.28 12.90 -16.70
N HIS A 108 7.06 14.15 -17.16
CA HIS A 108 7.75 15.36 -16.69
C HIS A 108 7.15 15.92 -15.40
N ASP A 109 6.99 15.06 -14.40
CA ASP A 109 6.53 15.45 -13.08
C ASP A 109 7.62 16.28 -12.36
N PRO A 110 7.32 17.54 -11.95
CA PRO A 110 8.32 18.47 -11.45
C PRO A 110 8.94 18.05 -10.11
N TRP A 111 8.36 17.08 -9.41
CA TRP A 111 8.88 16.51 -8.17
C TRP A 111 9.68 15.22 -8.37
N LEU A 112 9.61 14.60 -9.56
CA LEU A 112 10.19 13.29 -9.85
C LEU A 112 11.21 13.37 -11.00
N PRO A 113 12.39 13.98 -10.78
CA PRO A 113 13.34 14.30 -11.85
C PRO A 113 13.91 13.08 -12.57
N MET A 114 13.93 11.91 -11.91
CA MET A 114 14.39 10.66 -12.53
C MET A 114 13.32 9.99 -13.40
N LEU A 115 12.05 10.42 -13.34
CA LEU A 115 10.95 9.73 -14.02
C LEU A 115 11.11 9.72 -15.55
N PRO A 116 11.43 10.86 -16.23
CA PRO A 116 11.69 10.83 -17.67
C PRO A 116 12.86 9.94 -18.07
N LEU A 117 13.82 9.68 -17.19
CA LEU A 117 14.99 8.85 -17.50
C LEU A 117 14.69 7.34 -17.43
N VAL A 118 13.55 6.96 -16.85
CA VAL A 118 13.17 5.55 -16.67
C VAL A 118 11.85 5.17 -17.32
N CYS A 119 11.14 6.13 -17.93
CA CYS A 119 9.88 5.90 -18.63
C CYS A 119 10.03 5.62 -20.14
N TYR A 120 11.19 5.91 -20.73
CA TYR A 120 11.43 5.70 -22.17
C TYR A 120 12.29 4.46 -22.42
N PRO A 121 11.81 3.49 -23.25
CA PRO A 121 12.51 2.22 -23.52
C PRO A 121 13.95 2.35 -24.03
N ASP A 122 14.25 3.42 -24.75
CA ASP A 122 15.58 3.72 -25.32
C ASP A 122 16.50 4.47 -24.34
N VAL A 123 15.95 5.07 -23.27
CA VAL A 123 16.71 5.81 -22.26
C VAL A 123 17.04 4.93 -21.06
N VAL A 124 16.08 4.14 -20.59
CA VAL A 124 16.19 3.37 -19.34
C VAL A 124 17.40 2.43 -19.32
N GLY A 125 17.74 1.81 -20.45
CA GLY A 125 18.88 0.88 -20.54
C GLY A 125 20.22 1.57 -20.26
N ARG A 126 20.42 2.77 -20.81
CA ARG A 126 21.61 3.60 -20.53
C ARG A 126 21.62 4.07 -19.08
N THR A 127 20.49 4.57 -18.58
CA THR A 127 20.37 5.02 -17.19
C THR A 127 20.71 3.90 -16.20
N LEU A 128 20.24 2.67 -16.44
CA LEU A 128 20.56 1.53 -15.57
C LEU A 128 22.03 1.11 -15.70
N ALA A 129 22.61 1.12 -16.91
CA ALA A 129 24.02 0.83 -17.12
C ALA A 129 24.94 1.84 -16.41
N ASP A 130 24.61 3.13 -16.47
CA ASP A 130 25.37 4.20 -15.78
C ASP A 130 25.35 4.03 -14.25
N LEU A 131 24.28 3.43 -13.70
CA LEU A 131 24.16 3.07 -12.29
C LEU A 131 24.77 1.70 -11.94
N GLY A 132 25.38 1.01 -12.91
CA GLY A 132 26.00 -0.30 -12.70
C GLY A 132 24.98 -1.46 -12.62
N VAL A 133 23.77 -1.29 -13.16
CA VAL A 133 22.69 -2.29 -13.15
C VAL A 133 22.41 -2.82 -14.57
N PRO A 134 23.25 -3.71 -15.12
CA PRO A 134 23.00 -4.27 -16.44
C PRO A 134 21.82 -5.26 -16.38
N LEU A 135 20.69 -4.91 -16.99
CA LEU A 135 19.54 -5.84 -17.17
C LEU A 135 19.82 -6.89 -18.26
N GLY A 136 20.55 -6.51 -19.31
CA GLY A 136 21.04 -7.41 -20.35
C GLY A 136 22.44 -7.06 -20.85
N GLN A 137 22.84 -7.70 -21.94
CA GLN A 137 24.21 -7.58 -22.48
C GLN A 137 24.45 -6.27 -23.23
N ASP A 138 23.41 -5.72 -23.86
CA ASP A 138 23.46 -4.49 -24.65
C ASP A 138 22.54 -3.43 -24.01
N PRO A 139 23.11 -2.39 -23.37
CA PRO A 139 22.35 -1.27 -22.81
C PRO A 139 21.57 -0.43 -23.83
N SER A 140 21.88 -0.57 -25.13
CA SER A 140 21.18 0.14 -26.21
C SER A 140 19.97 -0.62 -26.75
N ALA A 141 19.83 -1.90 -26.40
CA ALA A 141 18.66 -2.68 -26.76
C ALA A 141 17.43 -2.18 -26.00
N SER A 142 16.27 -2.15 -26.67
CA SER A 142 15.01 -1.72 -26.08
C SER A 142 14.66 -2.56 -24.85
N ILE A 143 14.33 -1.90 -23.75
CA ILE A 143 13.89 -2.53 -22.51
C ILE A 143 12.37 -2.40 -22.40
N ALA A 144 11.68 -3.50 -22.06
CA ALA A 144 10.25 -3.45 -21.82
C ALA A 144 9.98 -2.77 -20.49
N ILE A 145 9.09 -1.77 -20.49
CA ILE A 145 8.72 -0.98 -19.31
C ILE A 145 7.22 -1.16 -19.06
N ASP A 146 6.88 -1.64 -17.87
CA ASP A 146 5.52 -1.62 -17.36
C ASP A 146 5.40 -0.56 -16.26
N VAL A 147 4.48 0.39 -16.40
CA VAL A 147 4.16 1.32 -15.31
C VAL A 147 3.31 0.57 -14.29
N VAL A 148 3.88 0.31 -13.12
CA VAL A 148 3.19 -0.41 -12.04
C VAL A 148 2.25 0.53 -11.32
N SER A 149 2.74 1.72 -10.94
CA SER A 149 1.93 2.76 -10.33
C SER A 149 2.53 4.14 -10.54
N TYR A 150 1.67 5.17 -10.54
CA TYR A 150 2.09 6.57 -10.55
C TYR A 150 1.14 7.40 -9.70
N ARG A 151 1.72 8.11 -8.72
CA ARG A 151 1.05 9.06 -7.84
C ARG A 151 1.60 10.45 -8.11
N PRO A 152 0.84 11.33 -8.80
CA PRO A 152 1.28 12.67 -9.19
C PRO A 152 1.94 13.47 -8.05
N GLY A 153 3.18 13.90 -8.29
CA GLY A 153 4.03 14.66 -7.38
C GLY A 153 4.55 13.90 -6.15
N ARG A 154 4.34 12.58 -6.08
CA ARG A 154 4.69 11.73 -4.92
C ARG A 154 5.70 10.65 -5.28
N ARG A 155 5.28 9.70 -6.13
CA ARG A 155 6.09 8.55 -6.50
C ARG A 155 5.62 7.92 -7.80
N ALA A 156 6.50 7.17 -8.46
CA ALA A 156 6.15 6.22 -9.51
C ALA A 156 6.90 4.90 -9.27
N VAL A 157 6.29 3.79 -9.68
CA VAL A 157 6.92 2.48 -9.69
C VAL A 157 6.81 1.93 -11.09
N LEU A 158 7.94 1.52 -11.67
CA LEU A 158 7.99 0.88 -12.98
C LEU A 158 8.68 -0.48 -12.86
N ARG A 159 8.31 -1.42 -13.70
CA ARG A 159 9.02 -2.68 -13.89
C ARG A 159 9.76 -2.60 -15.22
N ALA A 160 11.08 -2.65 -15.17
CA ALA A 160 11.93 -2.71 -16.36
C ALA A 160 12.39 -4.15 -16.54
N SER A 161 12.20 -4.72 -17.73
CA SER A 161 12.51 -6.13 -17.99
C SER A 161 13.14 -6.37 -19.35
N GLN A 162 14.03 -7.37 -19.39
CA GLN A 162 14.68 -7.85 -20.60
C GLN A 162 14.97 -9.35 -20.47
N GLY A 163 14.36 -10.16 -21.34
CA GLY A 163 14.39 -11.62 -21.20
C GLY A 163 13.79 -12.06 -19.86
N ASP A 164 14.50 -12.93 -19.14
CA ASP A 164 14.05 -13.48 -17.86
C ASP A 164 14.44 -12.62 -16.64
N ARG A 165 15.01 -11.43 -16.86
CA ARG A 165 15.44 -10.52 -15.78
C ARG A 165 14.54 -9.29 -15.74
N ALA A 166 14.18 -8.89 -14.53
CA ALA A 166 13.49 -7.64 -14.28
C ALA A 166 13.99 -6.97 -13.01
N VAL A 167 13.83 -5.65 -12.97
CA VAL A 167 14.03 -4.81 -11.79
C VAL A 167 12.86 -3.87 -11.64
N TYR A 168 12.62 -3.44 -10.41
CA TYR A 168 11.62 -2.42 -10.10
C TYR A 168 12.31 -1.07 -9.88
N LEU A 169 11.78 -0.04 -10.51
CA LEU A 169 12.29 1.33 -10.48
C LEU A 169 11.31 2.18 -9.66
N LYS A 170 11.66 2.42 -8.39
CA LYS A 170 10.87 3.26 -7.49
C LYS A 170 11.40 4.69 -7.60
N VAL A 171 10.64 5.57 -8.22
CA VAL A 171 10.97 7.00 -8.40
C VAL A 171 10.19 7.83 -7.37
N MET A 172 10.87 8.74 -6.69
CA MET A 172 10.33 9.63 -5.66
C MET A 172 11.11 10.95 -5.63
N GLN A 173 10.75 11.84 -4.72
CA GLN A 173 11.52 13.06 -4.50
C GLN A 173 12.95 12.74 -4.01
N PRO A 174 14.00 13.37 -4.57
CA PRO A 174 15.40 13.04 -4.29
C PRO A 174 15.77 12.87 -2.81
N HIS A 175 15.29 13.76 -1.94
CA HIS A 175 15.59 13.74 -0.51
C HIS A 175 15.00 12.54 0.25
N ARG A 176 14.06 11.77 -0.34
CA ARG A 176 13.43 10.60 0.29
C ARG A 176 14.20 9.30 0.06
N SER A 177 15.02 9.22 -0.99
CA SER A 177 15.65 7.96 -1.42
C SER A 177 16.55 7.33 -0.36
N GLY A 178 17.38 8.13 0.32
CA GLY A 178 18.32 7.62 1.34
C GLY A 178 17.61 6.92 2.52
N GLU A 179 16.48 7.47 2.98
CA GLU A 179 15.73 6.85 4.09
C GLU A 179 15.06 5.54 3.68
N ILE A 180 14.72 5.36 2.40
CA ILE A 180 14.13 4.11 1.89
C ILE A 180 15.20 3.02 1.76
N VAL A 181 16.39 3.39 1.28
CA VAL A 181 17.54 2.48 1.20
C VAL A 181 17.92 1.95 2.59
N ASP A 182 18.09 2.85 3.59
CA ASP A 182 18.41 2.46 4.97
C ASP A 182 17.37 1.47 5.56
N ARG A 183 16.07 1.68 5.29
CA ARG A 183 15.02 0.75 5.74
C ARG A 183 15.16 -0.62 5.09
N HIS A 184 15.36 -0.69 3.77
CA HIS A 184 15.57 -1.98 3.08
C HIS A 184 16.79 -2.72 3.63
N GLU A 185 17.92 -2.03 3.80
CA GLU A 185 19.16 -2.62 4.33
C GLU A 185 18.97 -3.20 5.74
N ARG A 186 18.33 -2.45 6.64
CA ARG A 186 18.04 -2.92 8.02
C ARG A 186 17.11 -4.13 8.04
N LEU A 187 16.08 -4.13 7.19
CA LEU A 187 15.11 -5.23 7.10
C LEU A 187 15.76 -6.50 6.54
N LEU A 188 16.57 -6.37 5.48
CA LEU A 188 17.34 -7.49 4.91
C LEU A 188 18.33 -8.06 5.92
N ALA A 189 19.06 -7.20 6.63
CA ALA A 189 20.00 -7.62 7.68
C ALA A 189 19.31 -8.39 8.82
N ALA A 190 18.02 -8.14 9.05
CA ALA A 190 17.19 -8.86 10.02
C ALA A 190 16.52 -10.13 9.44
N GLY A 191 16.74 -10.45 8.17
CA GLY A 191 16.13 -11.62 7.51
C GLY A 191 14.65 -11.42 7.14
N VAL A 192 14.18 -10.18 7.06
CA VAL A 192 12.86 -9.86 6.50
C VAL A 192 12.98 -9.92 4.97
N PRO A 193 12.11 -10.66 4.25
CA PRO A 193 12.22 -10.86 2.82
C PRO A 193 11.70 -9.64 2.03
N VAL A 194 12.39 -8.51 2.13
CA VAL A 194 12.10 -7.31 1.33
C VAL A 194 12.93 -7.31 0.04
N PRO A 195 12.57 -6.51 -0.99
CA PRO A 195 13.41 -6.36 -2.18
C PRO A 195 14.83 -5.89 -1.82
N ALA A 196 15.85 -6.47 -2.44
CA ALA A 196 17.21 -5.96 -2.33
C ALA A 196 17.37 -4.67 -3.13
N VAL A 197 18.05 -3.67 -2.56
CA VAL A 197 18.44 -2.46 -3.27
C VAL A 197 19.69 -2.75 -4.10
N ILE A 198 19.57 -2.64 -5.41
CA ILE A 198 20.68 -2.85 -6.36
C ILE A 198 21.47 -1.56 -6.54
N ALA A 199 20.75 -0.44 -6.70
CA ALA A 199 21.32 0.89 -6.89
C ALA A 199 20.32 1.96 -6.44
N HIS A 200 20.81 3.17 -6.16
CA HIS A 200 19.96 4.33 -5.94
C HIS A 200 20.67 5.61 -6.40
N HIS A 201 19.90 6.57 -6.91
CA HIS A 201 20.43 7.85 -7.37
C HIS A 201 19.34 8.91 -7.47
N ASN A 202 19.50 10.06 -6.80
CA ASN A 202 18.66 11.25 -6.97
C ASN A 202 17.14 10.98 -7.00
N GLY A 203 16.63 10.16 -6.07
CA GLY A 203 15.19 9.84 -6.00
C GLY A 203 14.78 8.59 -6.79
N LEU A 204 15.69 7.94 -7.51
CA LEU A 204 15.50 6.59 -8.03
C LEU A 204 16.08 5.56 -7.04
N VAL A 205 15.31 4.52 -6.74
CA VAL A 205 15.77 3.30 -6.07
C VAL A 205 15.46 2.12 -6.99
N VAL A 206 16.49 1.35 -7.32
CA VAL A 206 16.41 0.16 -8.19
C VAL A 206 16.39 -1.08 -7.30
N LEU A 207 15.33 -1.86 -7.41
CA LEU A 207 15.02 -2.98 -6.53
C LEU A 207 15.01 -4.31 -7.32
N GLU A 208 15.47 -5.39 -6.70
CA GLU A 208 15.26 -6.74 -7.21
C GLU A 208 13.77 -7.11 -7.23
N GLU A 209 13.36 -7.89 -8.24
CA GLU A 209 12.02 -8.48 -8.28
C GLU A 209 11.88 -9.56 -7.19
N LEU A 210 10.83 -9.46 -6.37
CA LEU A 210 10.52 -10.49 -5.38
C LEU A 210 10.02 -11.77 -6.05
N PRO A 211 10.35 -12.95 -5.51
CA PRO A 211 9.77 -14.21 -5.97
C PRO A 211 8.30 -14.36 -5.50
N GLY A 212 7.59 -15.31 -6.10
CA GLY A 212 6.22 -15.66 -5.72
C GLY A 212 5.18 -14.76 -6.36
N ARG A 213 4.02 -14.63 -5.71
CA ARG A 213 2.90 -13.80 -6.16
C ARG A 213 2.23 -13.07 -4.99
N PRO A 214 1.54 -11.94 -5.23
CA PRO A 214 0.81 -11.24 -4.17
C PRO A 214 -0.23 -12.13 -3.48
N LEU A 215 -0.33 -12.02 -2.15
CA LEU A 215 -1.30 -12.72 -1.32
C LEU A 215 -2.74 -12.38 -1.75
N ALA A 216 -2.97 -11.16 -2.24
CA ALA A 216 -4.23 -10.73 -2.85
C ALA A 216 -4.77 -11.73 -3.88
N ARG A 217 -3.89 -12.27 -4.74
CA ARG A 217 -4.27 -13.27 -5.74
C ARG A 217 -4.34 -14.66 -5.14
N ALA A 218 -3.37 -15.02 -4.29
CA ALA A 218 -3.28 -16.34 -3.72
C ALA A 218 -4.49 -16.68 -2.82
N VAL A 219 -4.98 -15.73 -2.02
CA VAL A 219 -6.13 -15.96 -1.14
C VAL A 219 -7.44 -16.17 -1.90
N ILE A 220 -7.61 -15.55 -3.07
CA ILE A 220 -8.77 -15.77 -3.96
C ILE A 220 -8.75 -17.18 -4.54
N ASP A 221 -7.56 -17.62 -4.98
CA ASP A 221 -7.37 -18.92 -5.64
C ASP A 221 -7.37 -20.08 -4.64
N GLU A 222 -6.69 -19.93 -3.51
CA GLU A 222 -6.32 -21.00 -2.57
C GLU A 222 -6.95 -20.85 -1.17
N GLY A 223 -7.51 -19.69 -0.83
CA GLY A 223 -8.08 -19.43 0.50
C GLY A 223 -7.04 -19.54 1.61
N VAL A 224 -7.36 -20.31 2.64
CA VAL A 224 -6.49 -20.52 3.82
C VAL A 224 -5.16 -21.20 3.49
N GLU A 225 -5.07 -21.92 2.36
CA GLU A 225 -3.85 -22.62 1.95
C GLU A 225 -2.82 -21.67 1.31
N ALA A 226 -3.20 -20.43 0.98
CA ALA A 226 -2.29 -19.43 0.41
C ALA A 226 -1.06 -19.17 1.31
N CYS A 227 -1.30 -19.09 2.63
CA CYS A 227 -0.29 -19.13 3.68
C CYS A 227 -0.95 -19.32 5.05
N SER A 228 -0.19 -19.79 6.04
CA SER A 228 -0.70 -19.88 7.41
C SER A 228 -0.77 -18.50 8.09
N ALA A 229 -1.72 -18.31 9.02
CA ALA A 229 -1.74 -17.12 9.87
C ALA A 229 -0.46 -16.98 10.72
N GLY A 230 0.13 -18.12 11.10
CA GLY A 230 1.40 -18.17 11.82
C GLY A 230 2.55 -17.57 11.02
N ASP A 231 2.59 -17.79 9.70
CA ASP A 231 3.62 -17.20 8.83
C ASP A 231 3.49 -15.67 8.73
N LEU A 232 2.25 -15.16 8.71
CA LEU A 232 1.99 -13.71 8.71
C LEU A 232 2.46 -13.06 10.02
N VAL A 233 2.15 -13.68 11.16
CA VAL A 233 2.63 -13.22 12.48
C VAL A 233 4.16 -13.34 12.56
N ALA A 234 4.73 -14.45 12.10
CA ALA A 234 6.17 -14.68 12.11
C ALA A 234 6.92 -13.70 11.20
N LEU A 235 6.34 -13.26 10.07
CA LEU A 235 6.90 -12.20 9.25
C LEU A 235 6.98 -10.88 10.03
N LEU A 236 5.88 -10.50 10.68
CA LEU A 236 5.81 -9.28 11.47
C LEU A 236 6.73 -9.30 12.71
N ASP A 237 6.92 -10.47 13.32
CA ASP A 237 7.82 -10.66 14.47
C ASP A 237 9.31 -10.55 14.09
N ARG A 238 9.66 -10.59 12.80
CA ARG A 238 11.04 -10.36 12.31
C ARG A 238 11.38 -8.88 12.13
N LEU A 239 10.42 -7.96 12.22
CA LEU A 239 10.69 -6.53 12.09
C LEU A 239 11.65 -6.08 13.20
N PRO A 240 12.83 -5.55 12.86
CA PRO A 240 13.90 -5.38 13.84
C PRO A 240 13.69 -4.16 14.74
N ALA A 241 14.05 -4.30 16.02
CA ALA A 241 13.98 -3.23 17.02
C ALA A 241 14.81 -1.98 16.65
N SER A 242 15.79 -2.09 15.73
CA SER A 242 16.52 -0.95 15.19
C SER A 242 15.64 0.08 14.47
N LEU A 243 14.38 -0.25 14.18
CA LEU A 243 13.40 0.65 13.56
C LEU A 243 12.57 1.44 14.59
N TYR A 244 12.73 1.20 15.90
CA TYR A 244 12.11 2.05 16.93
C TYR A 244 12.59 3.50 16.90
N THR A 245 13.74 3.77 16.29
CA THR A 245 14.29 5.13 16.15
C THR A 245 13.58 5.96 15.08
N LEU A 246 12.73 5.33 14.25
CA LEU A 246 11.95 6.03 13.23
C LEU A 246 10.79 6.80 13.88
N SER A 247 10.28 7.78 13.16
CA SER A 247 9.13 8.55 13.63
C SER A 247 7.88 7.67 13.75
N VAL A 248 7.17 7.81 14.86
CA VAL A 248 5.85 7.21 15.04
C VAL A 248 4.91 7.77 13.99
N ARG A 249 4.21 6.90 13.27
CA ARG A 249 3.13 7.27 12.36
C ARG A 249 1.79 7.09 13.08
N PRO A 250 0.86 8.04 12.99
CA PRO A 250 -0.48 7.86 13.55
C PRO A 250 -1.15 6.64 12.90
N PRO A 251 -1.81 5.76 13.68
CA PRO A 251 -2.61 4.69 13.12
C PRO A 251 -3.79 5.25 12.32
N TRP A 252 -4.34 4.44 11.41
CA TRP A 252 -5.51 4.81 10.60
C TRP A 252 -6.69 5.30 11.44
N THR A 253 -6.85 4.75 12.64
CA THR A 253 -7.90 5.11 13.59
C THR A 253 -7.84 6.55 14.08
N ASP A 254 -6.67 7.20 14.04
CA ASP A 254 -6.52 8.60 14.47
C ASP A 254 -7.09 9.59 13.42
N SER A 255 -7.37 9.12 12.21
CA SER A 255 -7.87 9.93 11.09
C SER A 255 -9.29 9.55 10.66
N VAL A 256 -10.06 8.83 11.50
CA VAL A 256 -11.40 8.35 11.14
C VAL A 256 -12.40 9.47 10.87
N GLU A 257 -12.31 10.60 11.58
CA GLU A 257 -13.12 11.79 11.32
C GLU A 257 -12.81 12.38 9.95
N PHE A 258 -11.53 12.42 9.60
CA PHE A 258 -11.09 12.95 8.31
C PHE A 258 -11.65 12.10 7.16
N TYR A 259 -11.52 10.77 7.25
CA TYR A 259 -12.06 9.87 6.23
C TYR A 259 -13.60 9.91 6.17
N ALA A 260 -14.29 9.93 7.32
CA ALA A 260 -15.73 10.14 7.38
C ALA A 260 -16.15 11.47 6.76
N GLY A 261 -15.36 12.53 6.95
CA GLY A 261 -15.57 13.84 6.32
C GLY A 261 -15.49 13.79 4.80
N ILE A 262 -14.50 13.08 4.24
CA ILE A 262 -14.36 12.89 2.79
C ILE A 262 -15.54 12.08 2.23
N VAL A 263 -15.93 11.00 2.90
CA VAL A 263 -17.05 10.17 2.42
C VAL A 263 -18.36 10.94 2.53
N SER A 264 -18.61 11.65 3.62
CA SER A 264 -19.85 12.42 3.80
C SER A 264 -19.95 13.65 2.88
N SER A 265 -18.83 14.27 2.49
CA SER A 265 -18.85 15.32 1.47
C SER A 265 -19.23 14.79 0.08
N SER A 266 -18.82 13.56 -0.23
CA SER A 266 -19.09 12.92 -1.52
C SER A 266 -20.46 12.23 -1.55
N VAL A 267 -20.90 11.63 -0.45
CA VAL A 267 -22.18 10.91 -0.30
C VAL A 267 -22.91 11.37 0.98
N PRO A 268 -23.59 12.53 0.96
CA PRO A 268 -24.17 13.14 2.17
C PRO A 268 -25.18 12.27 2.92
N SER A 269 -25.87 11.36 2.23
CA SER A 269 -26.83 10.43 2.83
C SER A 269 -26.19 9.43 3.81
N LEU A 270 -24.88 9.19 3.72
CA LEU A 270 -24.15 8.31 4.63
C LEU A 270 -23.72 9.00 5.95
N ALA A 271 -23.81 10.33 6.06
CA ALA A 271 -23.29 11.08 7.20
C ALA A 271 -23.76 10.55 8.58
N PRO A 272 -25.05 10.24 8.83
CA PRO A 272 -25.49 9.74 10.14
C PRO A 272 -24.85 8.39 10.51
N ARG A 273 -24.60 7.52 9.52
CA ARG A 273 -23.97 6.21 9.71
C ARG A 273 -22.48 6.37 10.00
N LEU A 274 -21.80 7.23 9.25
CA LEU A 274 -20.39 7.57 9.44
C LEU A 274 -20.14 8.19 10.82
N ASP A 275 -21.00 9.11 11.26
CA ASP A 275 -20.91 9.71 12.60
C ASP A 275 -21.05 8.66 13.71
N ALA A 276 -21.93 7.67 13.53
CA ALA A 276 -22.10 6.57 14.48
C ALA A 276 -20.89 5.62 14.49
N LEU A 277 -20.29 5.35 13.33
CA LEU A 277 -19.04 4.58 13.21
C LEU A 277 -17.90 5.29 13.92
N VAL A 278 -17.66 6.56 13.60
CA VAL A 278 -16.60 7.38 14.21
C VAL A 278 -16.75 7.39 15.73
N ARG A 279 -17.95 7.71 16.26
CA ARG A 279 -18.19 7.68 17.71
C ARG A 279 -17.86 6.32 18.31
N THR A 280 -18.35 5.23 17.72
CA THR A 280 -18.11 3.88 18.28
C THR A 280 -16.64 3.51 18.26
N ILE A 281 -15.90 3.85 17.20
CA ILE A 281 -14.46 3.57 17.09
C ILE A 281 -13.71 4.34 18.18
N ARG A 282 -13.95 5.66 18.29
CA ARG A 282 -13.29 6.51 19.30
C ARG A 282 -13.60 6.06 20.72
N ASP A 283 -14.88 5.90 21.04
CA ASP A 283 -15.32 5.56 22.40
C ASP A 283 -14.77 4.18 22.81
N GLY A 284 -14.75 3.23 21.88
CA GLY A 284 -14.18 1.90 22.10
C GLY A 284 -12.67 1.92 22.33
N LEU A 285 -11.92 2.71 21.54
CA LEU A 285 -10.47 2.86 21.71
C LEU A 285 -10.14 3.62 23.01
N ALA A 286 -10.89 4.66 23.36
CA ALA A 286 -10.74 5.36 24.62
C ALA A 286 -11.01 4.44 25.83
N ALA A 287 -12.01 3.56 25.74
CA ALA A 287 -12.27 2.55 26.76
C ALA A 287 -11.11 1.53 26.89
N LEU A 288 -10.47 1.16 25.79
CA LEU A 288 -9.25 0.33 25.79
C LEU A 288 -8.09 1.05 26.50
N GLU A 289 -7.85 2.32 26.20
CA GLU A 289 -6.81 3.12 26.85
C GLU A 289 -6.94 3.18 28.38
N GLN A 290 -8.17 3.14 28.92
CA GLN A 290 -8.39 3.11 30.37
C GLN A 290 -7.97 1.78 31.03
N ARG A 291 -7.84 0.69 30.27
CA ARG A 291 -7.59 -0.66 30.82
C ARG A 291 -6.30 -1.31 30.35
N MET A 292 -5.64 -0.78 29.32
CA MET A 292 -4.38 -1.31 28.79
C MET A 292 -3.50 -0.19 28.23
N ASP A 293 -2.19 -0.40 28.26
CA ASP A 293 -1.23 0.54 27.67
C ASP A 293 -1.35 0.52 26.13
N MET A 294 -1.88 1.61 25.58
CA MET A 294 -2.12 1.80 24.15
C MET A 294 -0.96 2.52 23.45
N ARG A 295 0.18 2.75 24.12
CA ARG A 295 1.35 3.33 23.46
C ARG A 295 1.93 2.37 22.41
N PRO A 296 2.59 2.90 21.37
CA PRO A 296 3.42 2.10 20.47
C PRO A 296 4.49 1.34 21.24
N HIS A 297 4.51 0.02 21.11
CA HIS A 297 5.47 -0.85 21.79
C HIS A 297 5.99 -1.97 20.88
N ASP A 298 5.56 -2.00 19.61
CA ASP A 298 6.02 -2.90 18.57
C ASP A 298 6.69 -2.12 17.44
N VAL A 299 7.48 -2.83 16.62
CA VAL A 299 7.77 -2.38 15.26
C VAL A 299 6.69 -2.96 14.35
N VAL A 300 6.04 -2.09 13.60
CA VAL A 300 4.97 -2.42 12.66
C VAL A 300 5.40 -2.10 11.25
N HIS A 301 4.76 -2.76 10.29
CA HIS A 301 4.89 -2.42 8.88
C HIS A 301 4.19 -1.10 8.58
N GLY A 302 2.99 -0.86 9.13
CA GLY A 302 2.24 0.40 9.00
C GLY A 302 1.25 0.44 7.85
N ASP A 303 1.42 -0.40 6.82
CA ASP A 303 0.46 -0.63 5.73
C ASP A 303 0.36 -2.12 5.34
N PHE A 304 0.19 -3.00 6.34
CA PHE A 304 0.28 -4.47 6.14
C PHE A 304 -1.01 -5.06 5.58
N TYR A 305 -1.16 -5.08 4.26
CA TYR A 305 -2.30 -5.72 3.58
C TYR A 305 -1.88 -6.73 2.49
N GLU A 306 -2.84 -7.45 1.94
CA GLU A 306 -2.62 -8.63 1.09
C GLU A 306 -1.89 -8.36 -0.23
N ALA A 307 -1.86 -7.12 -0.74
CA ALA A 307 -1.06 -6.82 -1.93
C ALA A 307 0.43 -6.64 -1.60
N GLN A 308 0.77 -6.36 -0.34
CA GLN A 308 2.15 -6.14 0.10
C GLN A 308 2.87 -7.43 0.51
N VAL A 309 2.13 -8.51 0.74
CA VAL A 309 2.68 -9.81 1.11
C VAL A 309 2.79 -10.70 -0.12
N PHE A 310 3.96 -11.28 -0.35
CA PHE A 310 4.19 -12.23 -1.43
C PHE A 310 4.28 -13.64 -0.88
N VAL A 311 3.62 -14.58 -1.55
CA VAL A 311 3.56 -15.98 -1.16
C VAL A 311 3.96 -16.91 -2.30
N GLN A 312 4.52 -18.06 -1.94
CA GLN A 312 4.86 -19.13 -2.85
C GLN A 312 4.80 -20.46 -2.10
N ASN A 313 4.08 -21.44 -2.66
CA ASN A 313 3.94 -22.78 -2.10
C ASN A 313 3.50 -22.77 -0.62
N GLY A 314 2.43 -22.03 -0.31
CA GLY A 314 1.85 -21.93 1.03
C GLY A 314 2.71 -21.18 2.05
N ARG A 315 3.75 -20.46 1.63
CA ARG A 315 4.68 -19.73 2.52
C ARG A 315 4.83 -18.28 2.10
N VAL A 316 5.04 -17.41 3.09
CA VAL A 316 5.41 -16.01 2.87
C VAL A 316 6.87 -15.94 2.40
N VAL A 317 7.08 -15.33 1.24
CA VAL A 317 8.39 -15.21 0.58
C VAL A 317 8.78 -13.78 0.25
N GLY A 318 7.91 -12.80 0.53
CA GLY A 318 8.21 -11.40 0.25
C GLY A 318 7.33 -10.39 0.99
N LEU A 319 7.86 -9.20 1.20
CA LEU A 319 7.17 -8.04 1.79
C LEU A 319 7.54 -6.75 1.02
N LEU A 320 6.53 -6.00 0.58
CA LEU A 320 6.65 -4.74 -0.16
C LEU A 320 6.19 -3.54 0.68
N ASP A 321 6.39 -2.34 0.12
CA ASP A 321 5.98 -1.02 0.64
C ASP A 321 6.36 -0.71 2.10
N ILE A 322 7.62 -0.94 2.42
CA ILE A 322 8.23 -0.73 3.74
C ILE A 322 8.45 0.74 4.13
N ASP A 323 7.91 1.69 3.37
CA ASP A 323 8.08 3.13 3.62
C ASP A 323 7.48 3.54 4.98
N THR A 324 6.44 2.83 5.41
CA THR A 324 5.65 3.09 6.63
C THR A 324 6.16 2.36 7.87
N VAL A 325 7.22 1.55 7.74
CA VAL A 325 7.77 0.77 8.86
C VAL A 325 8.27 1.69 9.97
N GLY A 326 7.96 1.33 11.22
CA GLY A 326 8.34 2.14 12.39
C GLY A 326 7.64 1.68 13.68
N PRO A 327 7.73 2.49 14.76
CA PRO A 327 7.03 2.19 15.99
C PRO A 327 5.51 2.24 15.80
N GLY A 328 4.81 1.23 16.31
CA GLY A 328 3.35 1.15 16.30
C GLY A 328 2.84 0.06 17.24
N ARG A 329 1.66 -0.48 16.95
CA ARG A 329 1.09 -1.63 17.69
C ARG A 329 0.80 -2.76 16.73
N ARG A 330 1.08 -4.00 17.15
CA ARG A 330 0.82 -5.19 16.33
C ARG A 330 -0.63 -5.27 15.83
N ALA A 331 -1.58 -4.78 16.62
CA ALA A 331 -2.99 -4.74 16.23
C ALA A 331 -3.25 -3.89 14.98
N ASP A 332 -2.43 -2.89 14.67
CA ASP A 332 -2.54 -2.06 13.46
C ASP A 332 -2.32 -2.89 12.18
N ASP A 333 -1.21 -3.64 12.12
CA ASP A 333 -0.90 -4.45 10.94
C ASP A 333 -1.91 -5.58 10.74
N LEU A 334 -2.27 -6.28 11.82
CA LEU A 334 -3.24 -7.38 11.75
C LEU A 334 -4.64 -6.89 11.37
N ALA A 335 -5.04 -5.71 11.87
CA ALA A 335 -6.30 -5.08 11.48
C ALA A 335 -6.28 -4.60 10.03
N CYS A 336 -5.15 -4.03 9.57
CA CYS A 336 -4.99 -3.58 8.19
C CYS A 336 -5.23 -4.73 7.20
N LEU A 337 -4.59 -5.89 7.44
CA LEU A 337 -4.79 -7.07 6.61
C LEU A 337 -6.25 -7.56 6.62
N LEU A 338 -6.87 -7.69 7.80
CA LEU A 338 -8.25 -8.16 7.91
C LEU A 338 -9.24 -7.20 7.25
N ALA A 339 -9.02 -5.90 7.35
CA ALA A 339 -9.83 -4.86 6.74
C ALA A 339 -9.80 -4.96 5.20
N HIS A 340 -8.62 -5.03 4.61
CA HIS A 340 -8.49 -5.13 3.15
C HIS A 340 -9.05 -6.45 2.60
N LEU A 341 -8.78 -7.59 3.26
CA LEU A 341 -9.39 -8.87 2.89
C LEU A 341 -10.92 -8.81 2.97
N SER A 342 -11.49 -8.08 3.94
CA SER A 342 -12.95 -7.93 4.05
C SER A 342 -13.55 -7.16 2.88
N VAL A 343 -12.86 -6.11 2.41
CA VAL A 343 -13.25 -5.38 1.19
C VAL A 343 -13.07 -6.25 -0.06
N LEU A 344 -11.99 -7.05 -0.10
CA LEU A 344 -11.77 -8.02 -1.18
C LEU A 344 -12.86 -9.09 -1.23
N ALA A 345 -13.33 -9.59 -0.08
CA ALA A 345 -14.45 -10.53 -0.04
C ALA A 345 -15.75 -9.89 -0.56
N ASP A 346 -15.98 -8.61 -0.27
CA ASP A 346 -17.16 -7.87 -0.73
C ASP A 346 -17.22 -7.72 -2.26
N TYR A 347 -16.09 -7.88 -2.98
CA TYR A 347 -16.09 -7.98 -4.44
C TYR A 347 -16.97 -9.11 -4.97
N GLY A 348 -17.24 -10.15 -4.17
CA GLY A 348 -18.20 -11.20 -4.51
C GLY A 348 -19.63 -10.67 -4.61
N ASN A 349 -20.03 -9.77 -3.70
CA ASN A 349 -21.35 -9.12 -3.73
C ASN A 349 -21.49 -8.17 -4.93
N ALA A 350 -20.37 -7.61 -5.40
CA ALA A 350 -20.31 -6.79 -6.61
C ALA A 350 -20.17 -7.61 -7.91
N GLY A 351 -20.13 -8.95 -7.84
CA GLY A 351 -19.97 -9.83 -8.99
C GLY A 351 -18.59 -9.78 -9.67
N ARG A 352 -17.57 -9.22 -9.00
CA ARG A 352 -16.20 -9.14 -9.51
C ARG A 352 -15.41 -10.44 -9.30
N ILE A 353 -15.82 -11.24 -8.31
CA ILE A 353 -15.34 -12.61 -8.08
C ILE A 353 -16.54 -13.54 -7.91
N ASP A 354 -16.37 -14.83 -8.17
CA ASP A 354 -17.44 -15.80 -7.99
C ASP A 354 -17.68 -16.15 -6.51
N ARG A 355 -18.81 -16.82 -6.23
CA ARG A 355 -19.21 -17.17 -4.87
C ARG A 355 -18.22 -18.11 -4.17
N ALA A 356 -17.61 -19.05 -4.90
CA ALA A 356 -16.65 -19.99 -4.32
C ALA A 356 -15.34 -19.28 -3.94
N MET A 357 -14.89 -18.33 -4.76
CA MET A 357 -13.76 -17.45 -4.46
C MET A 357 -14.06 -16.59 -3.23
N GLN A 358 -15.25 -15.97 -3.16
CA GLN A 358 -15.67 -15.21 -1.98
C GLN A 358 -15.64 -16.06 -0.71
N GLU A 359 -16.20 -17.28 -0.74
CA GLU A 359 -16.22 -18.19 0.41
C GLU A 359 -14.80 -18.58 0.88
N ARG A 360 -13.85 -18.76 -0.04
CA ARG A 360 -12.43 -19.00 0.31
C ARG A 360 -11.83 -17.83 1.08
N VAL A 361 -12.07 -16.59 0.64
CA VAL A 361 -11.56 -15.39 1.31
C VAL A 361 -12.25 -15.22 2.67
N GLU A 362 -13.57 -15.43 2.77
CA GLU A 362 -14.32 -15.37 4.03
C GLU A 362 -13.84 -16.42 5.05
N GLU A 363 -13.49 -17.63 4.60
CA GLU A 363 -12.90 -18.66 5.45
C GLU A 363 -11.49 -18.28 5.92
N ALA A 364 -10.65 -17.74 5.04
CA ALA A 364 -9.32 -17.24 5.40
C ALA A 364 -9.41 -16.15 6.47
N ILE A 365 -10.30 -15.16 6.30
CA ILE A 365 -10.55 -14.10 7.29
C ILE A 365 -10.95 -14.71 8.65
N ARG A 366 -11.92 -15.63 8.69
CA ARG A 366 -12.38 -16.26 9.94
C ARG A 366 -11.28 -17.06 10.62
N THR A 367 -10.44 -17.75 9.86
CA THR A 367 -9.37 -18.58 10.41
C THR A 367 -8.18 -17.74 10.89
N TRP A 368 -7.77 -16.73 10.13
CA TRP A 368 -6.68 -15.85 10.52
C TRP A 368 -7.07 -14.92 11.66
N GLN A 369 -8.30 -14.38 11.68
CA GLN A 369 -8.78 -13.56 12.79
C GLN A 369 -8.70 -14.31 14.13
N ARG A 370 -9.03 -15.61 14.18
CA ARG A 370 -8.90 -16.40 15.42
C ARG A 370 -7.46 -16.45 15.90
N THR A 371 -6.51 -16.68 15.00
CA THR A 371 -5.07 -16.70 15.33
C THR A 371 -4.59 -15.32 15.77
N PHE A 372 -5.06 -14.25 15.14
CA PHE A 372 -4.69 -12.88 15.49
C PHE A 372 -5.27 -12.44 16.84
N ALA A 373 -6.47 -12.90 17.17
CA ALA A 373 -7.11 -12.67 18.47
C ALA A 373 -6.37 -13.33 19.65
N ASP A 374 -5.52 -14.32 19.40
CA ASP A 374 -4.61 -14.89 20.40
C ASP A 374 -3.33 -14.04 20.61
N ARG A 375 -3.06 -13.09 19.70
CA ARG A 375 -1.86 -12.24 19.72
C ARG A 375 -2.15 -10.82 20.22
N VAL A 376 -3.35 -10.31 20.00
CA VAL A 376 -3.77 -8.95 20.36
C VAL A 376 -5.17 -8.94 20.96
N ASP A 377 -5.56 -7.86 21.63
CA ASP A 377 -6.91 -7.72 22.19
C ASP A 377 -7.98 -7.80 21.07
N PRO A 378 -8.97 -8.71 21.16
CA PRO A 378 -9.96 -8.89 20.09
C PRO A 378 -10.86 -7.68 19.84
N THR A 379 -11.13 -6.87 20.89
CA THR A 379 -11.88 -5.62 20.76
C THR A 379 -11.02 -4.58 20.02
N GLU A 380 -9.73 -4.45 20.39
CA GLU A 380 -8.78 -3.56 19.70
C GLU A 380 -8.66 -3.92 18.21
N LEU A 381 -8.45 -5.19 17.89
CA LEU A 381 -8.32 -5.69 16.52
C LEU A 381 -9.54 -5.32 15.66
N ALA A 382 -10.74 -5.52 16.21
CA ALA A 382 -11.98 -5.25 15.48
C ALA A 382 -12.24 -3.74 15.29
N LEU A 383 -11.95 -2.90 16.28
CA LEU A 383 -12.10 -1.44 16.16
C LEU A 383 -11.09 -0.85 15.16
N ARG A 384 -9.83 -1.29 15.21
CA ARG A 384 -8.82 -0.89 14.24
C ARG A 384 -9.18 -1.34 12.83
N SER A 385 -9.72 -2.55 12.67
CA SER A 385 -10.19 -3.04 11.37
C SER A 385 -11.32 -2.16 10.83
N ALA A 386 -12.28 -1.76 11.68
CA ALA A 386 -13.34 -0.82 11.27
C ALA A 386 -12.77 0.53 10.82
N GLY A 387 -11.77 1.06 11.53
CA GLY A 387 -11.09 2.32 11.16
C GLY A 387 -10.38 2.24 9.81
N VAL A 388 -9.69 1.13 9.53
CA VAL A 388 -9.07 0.90 8.21
C VAL A 388 -10.13 0.75 7.12
N VAL A 389 -11.19 -0.04 7.34
CA VAL A 389 -12.26 -0.16 6.33
C VAL A 389 -12.91 1.19 6.02
N LEU A 390 -13.12 2.04 7.03
CA LEU A 390 -13.63 3.40 6.82
C LEU A 390 -12.70 4.24 5.95
N SER A 391 -11.38 4.13 6.09
CA SER A 391 -10.44 4.84 5.23
C SER A 391 -10.53 4.36 3.77
N LEU A 392 -10.73 3.06 3.56
CA LEU A 392 -10.92 2.45 2.23
C LEU A 392 -12.21 2.90 1.53
N ALA A 393 -13.23 3.35 2.26
CA ALA A 393 -14.49 3.81 1.68
C ALA A 393 -14.33 5.06 0.77
N THR A 394 -13.21 5.77 0.89
CA THR A 394 -12.82 6.87 -0.01
C THR A 394 -12.34 6.39 -1.39
N GLY A 395 -11.93 5.13 -1.51
CA GLY A 395 -11.29 4.55 -2.69
C GLY A 395 -12.12 4.60 -3.98
N PRO A 396 -13.40 4.16 -3.97
CA PRO A 396 -14.21 4.11 -5.19
C PRO A 396 -14.37 5.48 -5.86
N HIS A 397 -14.58 6.54 -5.07
CA HIS A 397 -14.66 7.90 -5.58
C HIS A 397 -13.30 8.38 -6.14
N ARG A 398 -12.21 8.18 -5.39
CA ARG A 398 -10.85 8.57 -5.84
C ARG A 398 -10.44 7.93 -7.17
N GLN A 399 -10.91 6.70 -7.41
CA GLN A 399 -10.65 5.94 -8.64
C GLN A 399 -11.68 6.15 -9.75
N GLN A 400 -12.71 6.98 -9.50
CA GLN A 400 -13.79 7.28 -10.45
C GLN A 400 -14.47 6.00 -10.99
N GLU A 401 -14.76 5.03 -10.11
CA GLU A 401 -15.46 3.81 -10.49
C GLU A 401 -16.89 4.10 -10.98
N ALA A 402 -17.39 3.32 -11.96
CA ALA A 402 -18.69 3.60 -12.60
C ALA A 402 -19.89 3.65 -11.62
N ALA A 403 -19.86 2.85 -10.54
CA ALA A 403 -20.89 2.81 -9.49
C ALA A 403 -20.28 3.14 -8.11
N TRP A 404 -19.39 4.13 -8.08
CA TRP A 404 -18.56 4.42 -6.91
C TRP A 404 -19.39 4.69 -5.64
N GLU A 405 -20.55 5.35 -5.72
CA GLU A 405 -21.39 5.63 -4.55
C GLU A 405 -21.87 4.34 -3.87
N ALA A 406 -22.36 3.38 -4.67
CA ALA A 406 -22.82 2.09 -4.18
C ALA A 406 -21.67 1.24 -3.63
N ALA A 407 -20.49 1.32 -4.25
CA ALA A 407 -19.28 0.66 -3.76
C ALA A 407 -18.80 1.26 -2.42
N THR A 408 -18.79 2.59 -2.30
CA THR A 408 -18.49 3.31 -1.05
C THR A 408 -19.47 2.90 0.06
N GLU A 409 -20.78 2.87 -0.23
CA GLU A 409 -21.77 2.41 0.75
C GLU A 409 -21.54 0.95 1.17
N ALA A 410 -21.14 0.08 0.24
CA ALA A 410 -20.83 -1.31 0.55
C ALA A 410 -19.65 -1.44 1.51
N ILE A 411 -18.58 -0.68 1.29
CA ILE A 411 -17.42 -0.64 2.20
C ILE A 411 -17.83 -0.09 3.58
N VAL A 412 -18.71 0.91 3.65
CA VAL A 412 -19.25 1.39 4.94
C VAL A 412 -20.00 0.30 5.70
N ARG A 413 -20.77 -0.56 5.01
CA ARG A 413 -21.40 -1.75 5.65
C ARG A 413 -20.36 -2.71 6.21
N VAL A 414 -19.23 -2.91 5.54
CA VAL A 414 -18.14 -3.75 6.05
C VAL A 414 -17.55 -3.14 7.34
N ALA A 415 -17.40 -1.82 7.44
CA ALA A 415 -16.96 -1.15 8.67
C ALA A 415 -17.97 -1.35 9.82
N GLU A 416 -19.27 -1.26 9.54
CA GLU A 416 -20.35 -1.51 10.51
C GLU A 416 -20.33 -2.97 11.04
N GLN A 417 -19.97 -3.93 10.20
CA GLN A 417 -19.79 -5.32 10.62
C GLN A 417 -18.60 -5.48 11.59
N TRP A 418 -17.48 -4.79 11.34
CA TRP A 418 -16.32 -4.80 12.25
C TRP A 418 -16.63 -4.15 13.59
N VAL A 419 -17.38 -3.04 13.61
CA VAL A 419 -17.89 -2.45 14.85
C VAL A 419 -18.81 -3.42 15.61
N SER A 420 -19.69 -4.14 14.91
CA SER A 420 -20.51 -5.19 15.54
C SER A 420 -19.66 -6.30 16.16
N ARG A 421 -18.56 -6.72 15.49
CA ARG A 421 -17.60 -7.69 16.04
C ARG A 421 -16.89 -7.15 17.28
N ALA A 422 -16.50 -5.88 17.29
CA ALA A 422 -15.88 -5.26 18.47
C ALA A 422 -16.81 -5.29 19.69
N ARG A 423 -18.09 -4.94 19.49
CA ARG A 423 -19.11 -4.99 20.56
C ARG A 423 -19.33 -6.42 21.09
N ALA A 424 -19.35 -7.40 20.21
CA ALA A 424 -19.47 -8.81 20.59
C ALA A 424 -18.25 -9.30 21.40
N ALA A 425 -17.03 -8.96 20.95
CA ALA A 425 -15.80 -9.28 21.66
C ALA A 425 -15.78 -8.66 23.07
N GLU A 426 -16.18 -7.40 23.19
CA GLU A 426 -16.26 -6.71 24.48
C GLU A 426 -17.33 -7.31 25.41
N SER A 427 -18.48 -7.71 24.85
CA SER A 427 -19.53 -8.40 25.62
C SER A 427 -19.05 -9.76 26.14
N HIS A 428 -18.32 -10.52 25.32
CA HIS A 428 -17.73 -11.81 25.71
C HIS A 428 -16.68 -11.62 26.82
N ARG A 429 -15.86 -10.57 26.73
CA ARG A 429 -14.86 -10.22 27.74
C ARG A 429 -15.52 -9.89 29.08
N LEU A 430 -16.57 -9.07 29.08
CA LEU A 430 -17.32 -8.72 30.29
C LEU A 430 -17.99 -9.96 30.91
N ALA A 431 -18.60 -10.81 30.10
CA ALA A 431 -19.20 -12.07 30.58
C ALA A 431 -18.16 -13.02 31.18
N ALA A 432 -16.93 -13.05 30.67
CA ALA A 432 -15.84 -13.85 31.24
C ALA A 432 -15.29 -13.28 32.57
N GLN A 433 -15.51 -11.98 32.84
CA GLN A 433 -15.07 -11.31 34.07
C GLN A 433 -16.10 -11.36 35.21
N ASP A 434 -17.37 -11.64 34.92
CA ASP A 434 -18.43 -11.87 35.91
C ASP A 434 -18.70 -13.37 36.10
N PRO A 435 -17.97 -14.07 36.99
CA PRO A 435 -18.27 -15.46 37.33
C PRO A 435 -19.52 -15.50 38.22
N THR A 436 -20.70 -15.35 37.63
CA THR A 436 -21.94 -15.70 38.34
C THR A 436 -22.00 -17.23 38.46
N PRO A 437 -22.12 -17.81 39.68
CA PRO A 437 -22.27 -19.25 39.83
C PRO A 437 -23.67 -19.64 39.34
N SER A 438 -23.74 -20.21 38.14
CA SER A 438 -24.96 -20.79 37.60
C SER A 438 -25.20 -22.18 38.19
N SER A 439 -25.81 -22.22 39.38
CA SER A 439 -26.90 -23.15 39.78
C SER A 439 -27.11 -23.11 41.30
N PRO A 440 -28.33 -22.92 41.83
CA PRO A 440 -28.62 -23.26 43.21
C PRO A 440 -28.59 -24.78 43.37
N PRO A 441 -28.13 -25.33 44.52
CA PRO A 441 -28.22 -26.77 44.78
C PRO A 441 -29.70 -27.18 44.78
N PRO A 442 -30.03 -28.42 44.36
CA PRO A 442 -31.40 -28.90 44.41
C PRO A 442 -31.91 -28.84 45.84
N SER A 443 -33.05 -28.18 46.03
CA SER A 443 -33.75 -28.06 47.29
C SER A 443 -34.05 -29.45 47.88
N HIS A 444 -33.44 -29.75 49.03
CA HIS A 444 -33.81 -30.90 49.85
C HIS A 444 -35.27 -30.78 50.30
N THR A 445 -36.08 -31.77 49.93
CA THR A 445 -37.39 -32.04 50.51
C THR A 445 -37.21 -32.58 51.93
N PRO A 446 -37.99 -32.15 52.94
CA PRO A 446 -37.91 -32.73 54.27
C PRO A 446 -38.77 -34.01 54.32
N SER A 447 -38.12 -35.17 54.48
CA SER A 447 -38.80 -36.41 54.87
C SER A 447 -38.73 -36.57 56.39
N SER A 448 -39.89 -36.84 56.96
CA SER A 448 -40.21 -37.02 58.37
C SER A 448 -39.52 -38.23 59.04
N SER A 449 -39.49 -38.13 60.36
CA SER A 449 -38.88 -38.95 61.42
C SER A 449 -39.50 -40.33 61.71
N VAL A 450 -38.63 -41.35 61.91
CA VAL A 450 -38.45 -42.26 63.11
C VAL A 450 -39.59 -43.30 63.43
N PRO A 451 -39.41 -44.48 64.11
CA PRO A 451 -38.25 -45.11 64.82
C PRO A 451 -37.97 -46.65 64.68
N SER A 452 -36.75 -47.03 65.12
CA SER A 452 -36.28 -48.19 65.92
C SER A 452 -36.79 -49.65 65.74
N GLY A 453 -35.83 -50.60 65.66
CA GLY A 453 -36.06 -52.03 65.97
C GLY A 453 -34.83 -52.95 65.81
N SER A 454 -34.25 -53.35 66.95
CA SER A 454 -33.36 -54.48 67.31
C SER A 454 -33.12 -55.70 66.36
N ALA A 455 -31.86 -56.20 66.41
CA ALA A 455 -31.29 -57.46 65.86
C ALA A 455 -31.83 -58.77 66.54
N PRO A 456 -31.31 -60.03 66.32
CA PRO A 456 -30.21 -60.56 65.47
C PRO A 456 -30.44 -61.96 64.79
N ARG A 457 -29.49 -62.42 63.93
CA ARG A 457 -28.81 -63.76 63.90
C ARG A 457 -28.21 -64.08 62.49
N GLY A 458 -26.90 -64.39 62.43
CA GLY A 458 -26.16 -64.88 61.23
C GLY A 458 -26.23 -66.41 61.06
N PRO A 459 -25.23 -67.14 60.48
CA PRO A 459 -23.97 -66.76 59.78
C PRO A 459 -23.87 -67.40 58.35
N THR A 460 -22.93 -67.05 57.45
CA THR A 460 -21.59 -67.64 57.15
C THR A 460 -21.28 -67.26 55.69
N GLY A 461 -20.09 -66.94 55.18
CA GLY A 461 -18.73 -66.90 55.72
C GLY A 461 -17.73 -66.36 54.67
N MET A 462 -16.51 -66.11 55.16
CA MET A 462 -15.21 -66.00 54.48
C MET A 462 -14.91 -64.86 53.47
N ARG A 463 -14.25 -63.84 54.04
CA ARG A 463 -13.11 -63.04 53.53
C ARG A 463 -11.78 -63.86 53.69
N PRO A 464 -10.56 -63.41 53.27
CA PRO A 464 -10.13 -62.03 52.98
C PRO A 464 -9.15 -61.78 51.79
N ASP A 465 -9.04 -60.48 51.45
CA ASP A 465 -7.89 -59.72 50.88
C ASP A 465 -6.55 -59.96 51.67
N PRO A 466 -5.33 -59.41 51.33
CA PRO A 466 -5.11 -58.07 50.74
C PRO A 466 -3.75 -57.73 50.01
N GLN A 467 -3.61 -56.44 49.67
CA GLN A 467 -2.39 -55.59 49.55
C GLN A 467 -1.57 -55.52 48.23
N GLY A 468 -1.35 -54.28 47.75
CA GLY A 468 -0.28 -53.87 46.79
C GLY A 468 1.11 -53.78 47.45
N PRO A 469 2.19 -53.18 46.87
CA PRO A 469 2.22 -51.89 46.12
C PRO A 469 3.32 -51.71 44.99
N THR A 470 3.36 -50.49 44.39
CA THR A 470 4.52 -49.72 43.79
C THR A 470 5.38 -50.21 42.59
N GLY A 471 5.67 -49.29 41.63
CA GLY A 471 6.97 -49.23 40.92
C GLY A 471 7.03 -48.79 39.43
N LEU A 472 7.40 -47.51 39.18
CA LEU A 472 8.30 -46.90 38.16
C LEU A 472 8.48 -47.43 36.68
N ARG A 473 8.55 -46.45 35.76
CA ARG A 473 9.02 -46.39 34.33
C ARG A 473 10.37 -47.10 34.04
N PRO A 474 10.73 -47.51 32.79
CA PRO A 474 11.04 -46.58 31.66
C PRO A 474 10.83 -47.12 30.20
N ALA A 475 11.22 -46.28 29.22
CA ALA A 475 11.14 -46.41 27.75
C ALA A 475 11.96 -47.55 27.10
N PRO A 476 11.87 -47.71 25.76
CA PRO A 476 13.01 -48.17 24.98
C PRO A 476 13.43 -47.21 23.84
N GLN A 477 14.75 -47.08 23.69
CA GLN A 477 15.48 -46.67 22.49
C GLN A 477 15.82 -47.91 21.63
N GLY A 478 16.15 -47.68 20.36
CA GLY A 478 16.88 -48.63 19.49
C GLY A 478 16.53 -48.40 18.01
N SER A 479 17.28 -47.68 17.17
CA SER A 479 18.67 -47.86 16.66
C SER A 479 18.70 -48.48 15.25
N ALA A 480 19.59 -47.91 14.42
CA ALA A 480 20.23 -48.49 13.21
C ALA A 480 19.40 -48.56 11.90
N GLU A 481 19.94 -48.35 10.69
CA GLU A 481 21.23 -47.87 10.18
C GLU A 481 21.09 -47.62 8.66
N VAL A 482 22.00 -46.82 8.11
CA VAL A 482 22.21 -46.53 6.68
C VAL A 482 22.81 -47.75 5.96
N PRO A 483 22.69 -47.87 4.62
CA PRO A 483 23.93 -47.81 3.84
C PRO A 483 23.82 -46.98 2.55
N ALA A 484 24.93 -46.29 2.28
CA ALA A 484 25.25 -45.62 1.03
C ALA A 484 25.77 -46.62 -0.03
N GLY A 485 25.63 -46.27 -1.32
CA GLY A 485 26.37 -46.94 -2.40
C GLY A 485 25.80 -46.71 -3.81
N ALA A 486 26.17 -45.59 -4.43
CA ALA A 486 26.33 -45.48 -5.90
C ALA A 486 27.71 -46.07 -6.29
N PRO A 487 28.12 -46.30 -7.57
CA PRO A 487 27.68 -45.61 -8.80
C PRO A 487 27.59 -46.47 -10.09
N GLY A 488 27.06 -45.90 -11.19
CA GLY A 488 27.24 -46.49 -12.52
C GLY A 488 26.28 -46.03 -13.63
N ALA A 489 26.72 -44.99 -14.37
CA ALA A 489 26.61 -44.78 -15.82
C ALA A 489 25.29 -44.98 -16.62
N SER A 490 25.05 -43.95 -17.46
CA SER A 490 24.47 -43.99 -18.82
C SER A 490 22.99 -44.36 -19.00
N GLY A 491 22.18 -43.34 -19.32
CA GLY A 491 20.79 -43.52 -19.75
C GLY A 491 20.12 -42.21 -20.14
N ARG A 492 20.33 -41.81 -21.39
CA ARG A 492 19.66 -40.72 -22.12
C ARG A 492 18.13 -40.80 -22.03
N PRO A 493 17.37 -39.71 -21.76
CA PRO A 493 15.95 -39.65 -22.07
C PRO A 493 15.66 -38.81 -23.34
N PRO A 494 14.48 -39.00 -23.97
CA PRO A 494 14.28 -38.77 -25.39
C PRO A 494 13.81 -37.35 -25.78
N ALA A 495 13.87 -37.16 -27.09
CA ALA A 495 13.57 -36.00 -27.91
C ALA A 495 12.30 -35.19 -27.59
N ARG A 496 12.46 -33.87 -27.73
CA ARG A 496 11.40 -32.88 -27.98
C ARG A 496 10.64 -33.20 -29.28
N PRO A 497 9.32 -32.96 -29.37
CA PRO A 497 8.67 -32.73 -30.65
C PRO A 497 8.84 -31.26 -31.07
N ARG A 498 9.35 -31.08 -32.30
CA ARG A 498 9.31 -29.85 -33.09
C ARG A 498 8.14 -29.93 -34.09
N SER A 499 7.77 -28.76 -34.63
CA SER A 499 6.87 -28.47 -35.76
C SER A 499 5.46 -28.06 -35.29
N VAL A 500 4.89 -26.93 -35.70
CA VAL A 500 4.72 -26.48 -37.08
C VAL A 500 4.77 -24.94 -37.19
N ALA A 501 5.48 -24.45 -38.21
CA ALA A 501 5.34 -23.11 -38.79
C ALA A 501 4.54 -23.20 -40.11
N PRO A 502 4.01 -22.09 -40.62
CA PRO A 502 4.00 -21.82 -42.05
C PRO A 502 4.81 -20.54 -42.36
N SER A 503 5.91 -20.67 -43.11
CA SER A 503 6.04 -20.29 -44.54
C SER A 503 5.62 -18.84 -44.85
N ARG A 504 6.60 -17.92 -44.93
CA ARG A 504 7.34 -17.48 -46.14
C ARG A 504 6.47 -16.77 -47.19
N ALA A 505 6.67 -15.47 -47.29
CA ALA A 505 6.71 -14.72 -48.55
C ALA A 505 7.89 -13.72 -48.49
N THR A 506 8.63 -13.58 -49.59
CA THR A 506 9.77 -12.67 -49.84
C THR A 506 9.85 -12.50 -51.36
N PRO A 507 10.61 -11.57 -51.96
CA PRO A 507 10.98 -10.18 -51.60
C PRO A 507 10.73 -9.17 -52.75
N GLY A 508 10.99 -7.89 -52.49
CA GLY A 508 11.56 -6.98 -53.51
C GLY A 508 11.18 -5.49 -53.33
N PRO A 509 11.99 -4.53 -53.82
CA PRO A 509 13.46 -4.49 -53.88
C PRO A 509 14.05 -3.23 -53.20
N GLU A 510 15.38 -3.24 -53.14
CA GLU A 510 16.30 -2.23 -52.64
C GLU A 510 16.03 -0.78 -53.12
N GLN A 511 16.25 0.19 -52.22
CA GLN A 511 16.75 1.53 -52.55
C GLN A 511 17.23 2.28 -51.28
N GLN A 512 18.55 2.32 -51.09
CA GLN A 512 19.31 3.45 -50.54
C GLN A 512 20.32 3.86 -51.65
N PRO A 513 20.96 5.05 -51.66
CA PRO A 513 21.13 6.02 -50.56
C PRO A 513 21.00 7.52 -50.99
N VAL A 514 20.64 8.44 -50.09
CA VAL A 514 21.15 9.84 -50.14
C VAL A 514 21.17 10.45 -48.73
N ALA A 515 22.34 10.92 -48.30
CA ALA A 515 22.55 11.73 -47.11
C ALA A 515 22.24 13.22 -47.37
N PRO A 516 21.77 13.98 -46.36
CA PRO A 516 21.99 15.42 -46.34
C PRO A 516 22.93 15.83 -45.20
N THR A 517 24.00 16.49 -45.64
CA THR A 517 24.96 17.36 -44.98
C THR A 517 24.38 18.25 -43.85
N ARG A 518 25.10 18.27 -42.72
CA ARG A 518 24.98 19.26 -41.63
C ARG A 518 25.29 20.70 -42.13
N PRO A 519 24.54 21.72 -41.71
CA PRO A 519 25.04 23.09 -41.62
C PRO A 519 25.62 23.36 -40.22
N ALA A 520 26.78 24.02 -40.18
CA ALA A 520 27.47 24.52 -38.99
C ALA A 520 26.72 25.69 -38.32
N PRO A 521 26.95 25.95 -37.01
CA PRO A 521 26.26 27.01 -36.27
C PRO A 521 26.90 28.40 -36.54
N PRO A 522 26.11 29.50 -36.51
CA PRO A 522 26.67 30.86 -36.51
C PRO A 522 27.12 31.29 -35.09
N PRO A 523 28.02 32.30 -34.99
CA PRO A 523 28.92 32.46 -33.85
C PRO A 523 28.38 33.31 -32.70
N GLU A 524 28.92 33.04 -31.52
CA GLU A 524 28.81 33.81 -30.28
C GLU A 524 29.24 35.27 -30.47
N GLN A 525 28.42 36.22 -30.00
CA GLN A 525 28.85 37.59 -29.73
C GLN A 525 29.03 37.78 -28.23
N ARG A 526 30.29 37.98 -27.84
CA ARG A 526 30.72 38.51 -26.56
C ARG A 526 30.47 40.02 -26.52
N THR A 527 29.80 40.50 -25.48
CA THR A 527 30.05 41.85 -24.92
C THR A 527 29.83 41.84 -23.40
N SER A 528 30.92 42.03 -22.67
CA SER A 528 30.99 42.64 -21.31
C SER A 528 31.58 44.07 -21.50
N PRO A 529 31.63 45.01 -20.52
CA PRO A 529 31.72 44.77 -19.07
C PRO A 529 31.06 45.79 -18.10
N GLU A 530 31.06 45.38 -16.82
CA GLU A 530 31.26 46.13 -15.57
C GLU A 530 30.43 47.38 -15.22
N ALA A 531 29.75 47.30 -14.06
CA ALA A 531 29.77 48.38 -13.07
C ALA A 531 29.66 47.81 -11.64
N ARG A 532 30.74 47.92 -10.88
CA ARG A 532 30.80 47.76 -9.42
C ARG A 532 30.21 49.01 -8.75
N SER A 533 29.43 48.83 -7.68
CA SER A 533 29.28 49.86 -6.63
C SER A 533 29.02 49.21 -5.27
N THR A 534 29.91 49.53 -4.33
CA THR A 534 30.00 49.13 -2.92
C THR A 534 29.03 49.92 -2.00
N PRO A 535 28.77 49.44 -0.75
CA PRO A 535 27.71 49.90 0.17
C PRO A 535 28.19 51.01 1.15
N PRO A 536 27.29 51.69 1.91
CA PRO A 536 27.09 51.40 3.37
C PRO A 536 25.74 51.98 3.94
N PRO A 537 25.50 52.18 5.27
CA PRO A 537 26.10 51.63 6.50
C PRO A 537 25.09 50.98 7.48
N GLN A 538 25.64 50.30 8.48
CA GLN A 538 24.96 49.81 9.68
C GLN A 538 24.61 50.97 10.64
N SER A 539 23.44 50.88 11.30
CA SER A 539 23.19 51.57 12.56
C SER A 539 22.52 50.63 13.56
N SER A 540 23.09 50.64 14.75
CA SER A 540 22.75 49.92 15.97
C SER A 540 21.45 50.43 16.60
N GLY A 541 20.58 49.51 17.03
CA GLY A 541 19.39 49.81 17.82
C GLY A 541 18.88 48.57 18.54
N SER A 542 19.32 48.40 19.79
CA SER A 542 18.88 47.35 20.70
C SER A 542 17.43 47.57 21.13
N THR A 543 16.55 46.59 20.91
CA THR A 543 15.34 46.40 21.75
C THR A 543 14.90 44.94 21.67
N GLN A 544 15.08 44.19 22.76
CA GLN A 544 14.42 42.90 22.95
C GLN A 544 12.91 43.10 23.17
N PRO A 545 12.08 42.17 22.68
CA PRO A 545 11.09 41.58 23.55
C PRO A 545 11.06 40.04 23.50
N LEU A 546 10.99 39.48 24.71
CA LEU A 546 10.51 38.19 25.23
C LEU A 546 10.08 37.04 24.29
N PRO A 547 10.30 35.77 24.71
CA PRO A 547 10.28 34.60 23.85
C PRO A 547 8.86 34.20 23.44
N VAL A 548 8.66 34.11 22.12
CA VAL A 548 7.56 33.35 21.54
C VAL A 548 7.91 31.88 21.73
N ALA A 549 7.04 31.15 22.42
CA ALA A 549 7.15 29.70 22.54
C ALA A 549 7.20 29.07 21.15
N GLU A 550 8.33 28.47 20.79
CA GLU A 550 8.45 27.59 19.64
C GLU A 550 7.44 26.45 19.80
N GLN A 551 6.34 26.53 19.06
CA GLN A 551 5.55 25.35 18.76
C GLN A 551 6.45 24.37 18.00
N PRO A 552 6.49 23.08 18.38
CA PRO A 552 7.31 22.13 17.68
C PRO A 552 6.85 22.08 16.22
N ASP A 553 7.80 22.33 15.33
CA ASP A 553 7.70 22.22 13.89
C ASP A 553 7.01 20.88 13.57
N ARG A 554 5.73 20.91 13.19
CA ARG A 554 5.01 19.74 12.67
C ARG A 554 5.66 19.42 11.34
N ARG A 555 6.72 18.61 11.40
CA ARG A 555 7.33 17.98 10.22
C ARG A 555 6.21 17.34 9.42
N ASP A 556 6.22 17.64 8.13
CA ASP A 556 5.33 17.14 7.09
C ASP A 556 5.11 15.62 7.25
N SER A 557 4.07 15.26 8.00
CA SER A 557 3.59 13.89 8.13
C SER A 557 3.20 13.46 6.72
N GLY A 558 3.95 12.48 6.20
CA GLY A 558 3.71 11.90 4.89
C GLY A 558 2.23 11.61 4.68
N ASP A 559 1.82 11.80 3.44
CA ASP A 559 0.50 11.49 2.94
C ASP A 559 0.26 9.98 2.93
N ASP A 560 -0.17 9.46 4.08
CA ASP A 560 -0.53 8.06 4.28
C ASP A 560 -2.00 7.86 3.93
N SER A 561 -2.41 8.30 2.74
CA SER A 561 -3.74 8.00 2.21
C SER A 561 -3.82 6.53 1.79
N PRO A 562 -4.92 5.79 2.06
CA PRO A 562 -5.00 4.33 1.84
C PRO A 562 -4.65 4.00 0.40
N THR A 563 -3.68 3.11 0.21
CA THR A 563 -3.09 2.83 -1.08
C THR A 563 -3.91 1.79 -1.85
N GLN A 564 -4.88 2.24 -2.65
CA GLN A 564 -5.30 1.46 -3.83
C GLN A 564 -4.57 2.06 -5.03
N GLU A 565 -3.39 1.51 -5.32
CA GLU A 565 -2.58 1.91 -6.48
C GLU A 565 -3.20 1.29 -7.74
N ARG A 566 -3.67 2.15 -8.64
CA ARG A 566 -4.17 1.71 -9.94
C ARG A 566 -3.00 1.59 -10.92
N ARG A 567 -2.96 0.46 -11.63
CA ARG A 567 -2.07 0.23 -12.78
C ARG A 567 -2.45 1.21 -13.89
N ILE A 568 -1.48 1.97 -14.40
CA ILE A 568 -1.67 2.72 -15.64
C ILE A 568 -1.42 1.70 -16.76
N ASP A 569 -2.46 1.35 -17.52
CA ASP A 569 -2.27 0.57 -18.73
C ASP A 569 -1.35 1.40 -19.65
N SER A 570 -0.20 0.84 -19.99
CA SER A 570 0.93 1.53 -20.60
C SER A 570 0.50 2.42 -21.77
N ILE A 571 0.46 3.74 -21.55
CA ILE A 571 0.66 4.69 -22.63
C ILE A 571 2.12 4.55 -22.98
N LEU A 572 2.41 3.74 -24.00
CA LEU A 572 3.73 3.74 -24.61
C LEU A 572 3.91 5.14 -25.21
N PRO A 573 4.80 6.00 -24.69
CA PRO A 573 5.23 7.13 -25.48
C PRO A 573 5.85 6.54 -26.76
N GLN A 574 5.25 6.87 -27.90
CA GLN A 574 5.83 6.56 -29.21
C GLN A 574 7.09 7.38 -29.45
#